data_AF-A0A8J3TCY5-F1
#
_entry.id   AF-A0A8J3TCY5-F1
#
_cell.length_a   1.000
_cell.length_b   1.000
_cell.length_c   1.000
_cell.angle_alpha   90.00
_cell.angle_beta   90.00
_cell.angle_gamma   90.00
#
_symmetry.space_group_name_H-M   'P 1'
#
loop_
_entity.id
_entity.type
_entity.pdbx_description
1 polymer ?
#
loop_
_entity_poly.entity_id
_entity_poly.type
_entity_poly.pdbx_seq_one_letter_code
_entity_poly.pdbx_strand_id
1 'polypeptide(L)'
;MFIDESLRSYEHPGVVFRSGPTGRRATLASGPDIWEIIAALHAVRAETPELEGEDLANEIGAVTGLGRDGVATALRYYAAYPDEIDERIEANREAAEREERLWQAEQDLLRRRGA
;
A
#
# COMPACT_ATOMS: atom_id res chain seq x y z
N MET A 1 17.89 3.36 14.67
CA MET A 1 18.54 4.69 14.54
C MET A 1 17.70 5.49 13.55
N PHE A 2 17.13 6.63 13.96
CA PHE A 2 16.13 7.40 13.19
C PHE A 2 16.71 8.38 12.16
N ILE A 3 18.03 8.35 11.93
CA ILE A 3 18.73 9.30 11.05
C ILE A 3 18.33 9.10 9.59
N ASP A 4 18.20 7.84 9.15
CA ASP A 4 17.79 7.51 7.79
C ASP A 4 16.36 7.98 7.52
N GLU A 5 15.39 7.57 8.36
CA GLU A 5 13.99 8.01 8.24
C GLU A 5 13.84 9.55 8.29
N SER A 6 14.63 10.23 9.12
CA SER A 6 14.60 11.70 9.20
C SER A 6 15.12 12.36 7.92
N LEU A 7 16.13 11.78 7.29
CA LEU A 7 16.62 12.21 5.98
C LEU A 7 15.56 11.98 4.90
N ARG A 8 14.93 10.80 4.89
CA ARG A 8 13.87 10.48 3.93
C ARG A 8 12.66 11.40 4.06
N SER A 9 12.22 11.72 5.27
CA SER A 9 11.15 12.70 5.49
C SER A 9 11.56 14.12 5.07
N TYR A 10 12.85 14.45 5.14
CA TYR A 10 13.37 15.72 4.62
C TYR A 10 13.38 15.76 3.08
N GLU A 11 13.80 14.66 2.44
CA GLU A 11 13.85 14.50 0.98
C GLU A 11 12.45 14.38 0.36
N HIS A 12 11.49 13.84 1.12
CA HIS A 12 10.10 13.64 0.71
C HIS A 12 9.13 14.33 1.66
N PRO A 13 8.96 15.66 1.56
CA PRO A 13 7.99 16.39 2.36
C PRO A 13 6.59 15.79 2.23
N GLY A 14 5.96 15.53 3.37
CA GLY A 14 4.65 14.88 3.45
C GLY A 14 4.70 13.37 3.71
N VAL A 15 5.89 12.75 3.68
CA VAL A 15 6.09 11.37 4.13
C VAL A 15 6.53 11.33 5.60
N VAL A 16 5.83 10.54 6.40
CA VAL A 16 6.15 10.27 7.81
C VAL A 16 6.21 8.77 8.05
N PHE A 17 6.90 8.35 9.11
CA PHE A 17 7.01 6.95 9.48
C PHE A 17 6.13 6.64 10.69
N ARG A 18 5.18 5.72 10.52
CA ARG A 18 4.33 5.22 11.61
C ARG A 18 4.72 3.81 12.01
N SER A 19 4.70 3.55 13.32
CA SER A 19 4.88 2.20 13.85
C SER A 19 3.60 1.38 13.67
N GLY A 20 3.74 0.09 13.34
CA GLY A 20 2.63 -0.86 13.24
C GLY A 20 3.08 -2.29 13.55
N PRO A 21 2.14 -3.24 13.60
CA PRO A 21 2.42 -4.66 13.90
C PRO A 21 3.41 -5.30 12.92
N THR A 22 3.43 -4.84 11.68
CA THR A 22 4.32 -5.29 10.60
C THR A 22 5.60 -4.44 10.49
N GLY A 23 5.91 -3.65 11.51
CA GLY A 23 7.09 -2.79 11.57
C GLY A 23 6.80 -1.32 11.29
N ARG A 24 7.86 -0.56 10.99
CA ARG A 24 7.79 0.86 10.61
C ARG A 24 7.34 0.97 9.15
N ARG A 25 6.48 1.95 8.85
CA ARG A 25 5.85 2.09 7.53
C ARG A 25 5.90 3.55 7.10
N ALA A 26 6.35 3.79 5.87
CA ALA A 26 6.22 5.08 5.21
C ALA A 26 4.75 5.37 4.92
N THR A 27 4.28 6.54 5.30
CA THR A 27 2.89 6.96 5.14
C THR A 27 2.81 8.41 4.72
N LEU A 28 1.71 8.80 4.08
CA LEU A 28 1.40 10.22 3.99
C LEU A 28 1.10 10.78 5.39
N ALA A 29 1.50 12.03 5.65
CA ALA A 29 1.34 12.69 6.95
C ALA A 29 -0.13 12.76 7.41
N SER A 30 -1.05 12.88 6.47
CA SER A 30 -2.49 12.81 6.68
C SER A 30 -3.11 11.95 5.57
N GLY A 31 -2.97 10.63 5.68
CA GLY A 31 -3.44 9.72 4.64
C GLY A 31 -3.09 8.26 4.88
N PRO A 32 -3.26 7.43 3.84
CA PRO A 32 -2.91 6.01 3.87
C PRO A 32 -1.39 5.80 3.89
N ASP A 33 -1.00 4.54 4.06
CA ASP A 33 0.38 4.11 3.86
C ASP A 33 0.77 4.22 2.39
N ILE A 34 2.05 4.46 2.10
CA ILE A 34 2.52 4.55 0.71
C ILE A 34 2.28 3.24 -0.04
N TRP A 35 2.46 2.09 0.62
CA TRP A 35 2.25 0.79 -0.02
C TRP A 35 0.79 0.56 -0.44
N GLU A 36 -0.20 1.11 0.28
CA GLU A 36 -1.62 0.99 -0.08
C GLU A 36 -1.91 1.76 -1.38
N ILE A 37 -1.30 2.94 -1.53
CA ILE A 37 -1.43 3.78 -2.73
C ILE A 37 -0.79 3.08 -3.94
N ILE A 38 0.37 2.47 -3.75
CA ILE A 38 1.09 1.76 -4.83
C ILE A 38 0.38 0.43 -5.18
N ALA A 39 -0.18 -0.27 -4.21
CA ALA A 39 -1.04 -1.42 -4.47
C ALA A 39 -2.27 -1.03 -5.31
N ALA A 40 -2.91 0.11 -5.01
CA ALA A 40 -4.00 0.65 -5.81
C ALA A 40 -3.55 1.02 -7.23
N LEU A 41 -2.38 1.64 -7.39
CA LEU A 41 -1.77 1.88 -8.71
C LEU A 41 -1.61 0.59 -9.51
N HIS A 42 -1.10 -0.49 -8.90
CA HIS A 42 -0.94 -1.78 -9.58
C HIS A 42 -2.29 -2.39 -10.00
N ALA A 43 -3.31 -2.29 -9.15
CA ALA A 43 -4.66 -2.75 -9.46
C ALA A 43 -5.25 -1.99 -10.64
N VAL A 44 -5.20 -0.65 -10.62
CA VAL A 44 -5.69 0.20 -11.72
C VAL A 44 -4.98 -0.11 -13.03
N ARG A 45 -3.66 -0.31 -13.01
CA ARG A 45 -2.91 -0.70 -14.22
C ARG A 45 -3.25 -2.09 -14.74
N ALA A 46 -3.59 -3.02 -13.86
CA ALA A 46 -4.01 -4.36 -14.26
C ALA A 46 -5.41 -4.36 -14.90
N GLU A 47 -6.30 -3.51 -14.39
CA GLU A 47 -7.67 -3.38 -14.89
C GLU A 47 -7.76 -2.51 -16.17
N THR A 48 -6.98 -1.43 -16.24
CA THR A 48 -6.99 -0.45 -17.34
C THR A 48 -5.56 -0.15 -17.81
N PRO A 49 -4.92 -1.06 -18.57
CA PRO A 49 -3.51 -0.92 -18.98
C PRO A 49 -3.21 0.30 -19.86
N GLU A 50 -4.21 0.83 -20.56
CA GLU A 50 -4.12 2.00 -21.42
C GLU A 50 -4.14 3.34 -20.67
N LEU A 51 -4.46 3.33 -19.37
CA LEU A 51 -4.54 4.54 -18.56
C LEU A 51 -3.14 5.00 -18.16
N GLU A 52 -2.77 6.22 -18.58
CA GLU A 52 -1.43 6.76 -18.38
C GLU A 52 -1.44 8.23 -17.92
N GLY A 53 -0.26 8.75 -17.57
CA GLY A 53 -0.06 10.16 -17.30
C GLY A 53 -0.95 10.73 -16.18
N GLU A 54 -1.53 11.91 -16.43
CA GLU A 54 -2.41 12.59 -15.46
C GLU A 54 -3.73 11.85 -15.27
N ASP A 55 -4.24 11.14 -16.27
CA ASP A 55 -5.50 10.38 -16.12
C ASP A 55 -5.33 9.21 -15.15
N LEU A 56 -4.18 8.52 -15.22
CA LEU A 56 -3.81 7.52 -14.22
C LEU A 56 -3.65 8.14 -12.83
N ALA A 57 -3.02 9.31 -12.72
CA ALA A 57 -2.86 10.00 -11.44
C ALA A 57 -4.21 10.44 -10.84
N ASN A 58 -5.14 10.87 -11.68
CA ASN A 58 -6.50 11.24 -11.29
C ASN A 58 -7.28 10.03 -10.78
N GLU A 59 -7.19 8.89 -11.48
CA GLU A 59 -7.85 7.66 -11.07
C GLU A 59 -7.30 7.16 -9.73
N ILE A 60 -5.98 7.16 -9.54
CA ILE A 60 -5.37 6.82 -8.24
C ILE A 60 -5.89 7.75 -7.15
N GLY A 61 -5.96 9.06 -7.43
CA GLY A 61 -6.52 10.05 -6.49
C GLY A 61 -7.97 9.73 -6.13
N ALA A 62 -8.80 9.35 -7.10
CA ALA A 62 -10.19 8.99 -6.89
C ALA A 62 -10.34 7.73 -6.01
N VAL A 63 -9.61 6.65 -6.32
CA VAL A 63 -9.73 5.38 -5.56
C VAL A 63 -9.11 5.43 -4.17
N THR A 64 -8.11 6.29 -3.96
CA THR A 64 -7.44 6.46 -2.65
C THR A 64 -7.96 7.62 -1.82
N GLY A 65 -8.83 8.46 -2.38
CA GLY A 65 -9.31 9.69 -1.72
C GLY A 65 -8.24 10.77 -1.57
N LEU A 66 -7.20 10.74 -2.42
CA LEU A 66 -6.06 11.66 -2.36
C LEU A 66 -6.18 12.79 -3.38
N GLY A 67 -5.74 13.97 -2.97
CA GLY A 67 -5.45 15.06 -3.90
C GLY A 67 -4.16 14.81 -4.70
N ARG A 68 -3.96 15.58 -5.78
CA ARG A 68 -2.82 15.47 -6.70
C ARG A 68 -1.46 15.47 -5.99
N ASP A 69 -1.29 16.31 -4.96
CA ASP A 69 -0.03 16.40 -4.21
C ASP A 69 0.26 15.13 -3.39
N GLY A 70 -0.78 14.48 -2.86
CA GLY A 70 -0.65 13.21 -2.13
C GLY A 70 -0.22 12.07 -3.05
N VAL A 71 -0.89 11.95 -4.21
CA VAL A 71 -0.53 10.97 -5.25
C VAL A 71 0.91 11.20 -5.72
N ALA A 72 1.26 12.45 -6.07
CA ALA A 72 2.60 12.78 -6.53
C ALA A 72 3.68 12.51 -5.47
N THR A 73 3.37 12.74 -4.19
CA THR A 73 4.29 12.43 -3.08
C THR A 73 4.52 10.93 -2.94
N ALA A 74 3.45 10.14 -3.01
CA ALA A 74 3.56 8.68 -2.94
C ALA A 74 4.36 8.11 -4.12
N LEU A 75 4.09 8.57 -5.35
CA LEU A 75 4.83 8.14 -6.55
C LEU A 75 6.32 8.51 -6.46
N ARG A 76 6.66 9.72 -5.99
CA ARG A 76 8.07 10.11 -5.79
C ARG A 76 8.77 9.27 -4.73
N TYR A 77 8.09 8.95 -3.63
CA TYR A 77 8.65 8.10 -2.59
C TYR A 77 8.89 6.68 -3.12
N TYR A 78 7.91 6.12 -3.83
CA TYR A 78 8.04 4.80 -4.45
C TYR A 78 9.19 4.73 -5.46
N ALA A 79 9.37 5.78 -6.27
CA ALA A 79 10.49 5.83 -7.21
C ALA A 79 11.87 5.82 -6.52
N ALA A 80 11.97 6.32 -5.29
CA ALA A 80 13.21 6.32 -4.51
C ALA A 80 13.41 5.02 -3.70
N TYR A 81 12.32 4.37 -3.27
CA TYR A 81 12.34 3.17 -2.43
C TYR A 81 11.40 2.07 -2.97
N PRO A 82 11.59 1.58 -4.21
CA PRO A 82 10.68 0.61 -4.80
C PRO A 82 10.68 -0.71 -4.04
N ASP A 83 11.87 -1.25 -3.72
CA ASP A 83 12.03 -2.55 -3.05
C ASP A 83 11.32 -2.59 -1.69
N GLU A 84 11.44 -1.52 -0.88
CA GLU A 84 10.78 -1.43 0.42
C GLU A 84 9.26 -1.54 0.29
N ILE A 85 8.70 -0.86 -0.71
CA ILE A 85 7.26 -0.80 -0.92
C ILE A 85 6.76 -2.12 -1.54
N ASP A 86 7.48 -2.68 -2.51
CA ASP A 86 7.14 -3.93 -3.17
C ASP A 86 7.18 -5.10 -2.17
N GLU A 87 8.22 -5.18 -1.34
CA GLU A 87 8.31 -6.16 -0.24
C GLU A 87 7.13 -6.05 0.72
N ARG A 88 6.69 -4.82 1.00
CA ARG A 88 5.54 -4.59 1.88
C ARG A 88 4.22 -5.01 1.23
N ILE A 89 4.03 -4.73 -0.06
CA ILE A 89 2.85 -5.15 -0.81
C ILE A 89 2.76 -6.69 -0.78
N GLU A 90 3.88 -7.36 -1.05
CA GLU A 90 3.92 -8.82 -1.08
C GLU A 90 3.68 -9.42 0.32
N ALA A 91 4.33 -8.91 1.36
CA ALA A 91 4.12 -9.37 2.72
C ALA A 91 2.65 -9.23 3.19
N ASN A 92 1.95 -8.16 2.76
CA ASN A 92 0.53 -7.99 3.04
C ASN A 92 -0.34 -8.95 2.23
N ARG A 93 -0.03 -9.18 0.94
CA ARG A 93 -0.73 -10.15 0.10
C ARG A 93 -0.65 -11.55 0.71
N GLU A 94 0.56 -12.00 1.07
CA GLU A 94 0.74 -13.32 1.69
C GLU A 94 0.00 -13.43 3.04
N ALA A 95 -0.05 -12.35 3.82
CA ALA A 95 -0.79 -12.32 5.08
C ALA A 95 -2.30 -12.50 4.84
N ALA A 96 -2.87 -11.74 3.89
CA ALA A 96 -4.28 -11.86 3.51
C ALA A 96 -4.62 -13.28 3.02
N GLU A 97 -3.79 -13.87 2.16
CA GLU A 97 -3.99 -15.24 1.67
C GLU A 97 -3.90 -16.30 2.77
N ARG A 98 -3.04 -16.11 3.78
CA ARG A 98 -2.99 -17.00 4.95
C ARG A 98 -4.26 -16.90 5.79
N GLU A 99 -4.72 -15.69 6.06
CA GLU A 99 -5.96 -15.45 6.82
C GLU A 99 -7.18 -16.02 6.10
N GLU A 100 -7.29 -15.83 4.79
CA GLU A 100 -8.38 -16.39 3.99
C GLU A 100 -8.39 -17.92 4.05
N ARG A 101 -7.23 -18.58 3.90
CA ARG A 101 -7.14 -20.05 4.01
C ARG A 101 -7.54 -20.56 5.39
N LEU A 102 -7.15 -19.85 6.45
CA LEU A 102 -7.54 -20.21 7.82
C LEU A 102 -9.05 -20.07 8.01
N TRP A 103 -9.63 -18.96 7.53
CA TRP A 103 -11.07 -18.74 7.58
C TRP A 103 -11.84 -19.81 6.80
N GLN A 104 -11.41 -20.16 5.59
CA GLN A 104 -12.01 -21.24 4.80
C GLN A 104 -11.96 -22.59 5.53
N ALA A 105 -10.81 -22.93 6.12
CA ALA A 105 -10.65 -24.16 6.89
C ALA A 105 -11.56 -24.21 8.13
N GLU A 106 -11.73 -23.07 8.83
CA GLU A 106 -12.65 -22.95 9.95
C GLU A 106 -14.11 -23.16 9.52
N GLN A 107 -14.54 -22.51 8.43
CA GLN A 107 -15.90 -22.67 7.90
C GLN A 107 -16.20 -24.11 7.48
N ASP A 108 -15.24 -24.80 6.88
CA ASP A 108 -15.39 -26.22 6.50
C ASP A 108 -15.51 -27.14 7.71
N LEU A 109 -14.76 -26.88 8.79
CA LEU A 109 -14.88 -27.63 10.05
C LEU A 109 -16.24 -27.40 10.71
N LEU A 110 -16.73 -26.16 10.72
CA LEU A 110 -18.05 -25.83 11.26
C LEU A 110 -19.18 -26.47 10.44
N ARG A 111 -19.05 -26.52 9.10
CA ARG A 111 -20.04 -27.15 8.21
C ARG A 111 -20.10 -28.67 8.35
N ARG A 112 -18.96 -29.34 8.56
CA ARG A 112 -18.89 -30.82 8.70
C ARG A 112 -19.48 -31.35 10.01
N ARG A 113 -19.65 -30.52 11.04
CA ARG A 113 -20.26 -30.92 12.32
C ARG A 113 -21.80 -30.89 12.30
N GLY A 114 -22.40 -30.44 11.20
CA GLY A 114 -23.85 -30.31 11.03
C GLY A 114 -24.50 -31.34 10.08
N ALA A 115 -23.78 -32.37 9.63
CA ALA A 115 -24.29 -33.48 8.80
C ALA A 115 -24.10 -34.82 9.53
#